data_AF-A0A8C6PI31-F1
#
_entry.id   AF-A0A8C6PI31-F1
#
_cell.length_a   1.000
_cell.length_b   1.000
_cell.length_c   1.000
_cell.angle_alpha   90.00
_cell.angle_beta   90.00
_cell.angle_gamma   90.00
#
_symmetry.space_group_name_H-M   'P 1'
#
loop_
_entity.id
_entity.type
_entity.pdbx_description
1 polymer ?
#
loop_
_entity_poly.entity_id
_entity_poly.type
_entity_poly.pdbx_seq_one_letter_code
_entity_poly.pdbx_strand_id
1 'polypeptide(L)'
;MSDSQQPPESVYNHLSKEESKVQKATKDSMKTMGPANVEMPSPDKFLKKHSKEPKLPEGETCTCTVRKPPVPKRTDIPPMEIHTKKDFSQTTVAVPVKPTPASVDSRKGDKQLLEQSGLVPKYVLKQDYGEVPAYLQKRREEETKTQEEYERFIAEQKEQEAKKRLSEEERQSILKGLKKRWDHFHREYQCLPLIIDTFSKKAHKKRLEEAMSQLEKDISYFETYTIIYKPKD
;
A
#
# COMPACT_ATOMS: atom_id res chain seq x y z
N MET A 1 -40.11 -36.79 48.82
CA MET A 1 -39.00 -35.82 48.89
C MET A 1 -38.40 -35.98 50.28
N SER A 2 -37.87 -37.14 50.63
CA SER A 2 -36.66 -37.75 50.07
C SER A 2 -35.43 -36.93 50.49
N ASP A 3 -34.80 -37.36 51.58
CA ASP A 3 -33.36 -37.59 51.53
C ASP A 3 -33.03 -38.84 52.33
N SER A 4 -32.27 -39.72 51.69
CA SER A 4 -31.80 -41.00 52.22
C SER A 4 -30.30 -40.99 52.13
N GLN A 5 -29.59 -41.15 53.25
CA GLN A 5 -28.23 -41.69 53.24
C GLN A 5 -27.74 -42.10 54.63
N GLN A 6 -27.60 -43.42 54.80
CA GLN A 6 -26.69 -44.11 55.71
C GLN A 6 -26.37 -45.49 55.12
N PRO A 7 -25.30 -46.18 55.54
CA PRO A 7 -24.05 -45.71 56.16
C PRO A 7 -22.96 -45.76 55.04
N PRO A 8 -21.85 -46.54 55.01
CA PRO A 8 -21.04 -47.23 56.04
C PRO A 8 -19.67 -46.56 56.28
N GLU A 9 -18.99 -46.95 57.37
CA GLU A 9 -17.52 -46.89 57.46
C GLU A 9 -16.91 -48.09 56.72
N SER A 10 -15.68 -47.95 56.19
CA SER A 10 -14.86 -49.10 55.79
C SER A 10 -13.38 -48.78 55.88
N VAL A 11 -12.63 -49.75 56.42
CA VAL A 11 -11.21 -49.64 56.80
C VAL A 11 -10.38 -50.46 55.82
N TYR A 12 -9.42 -49.83 55.12
CA TYR A 12 -8.39 -50.58 54.38
C TYR A 12 -6.98 -49.96 54.48
N ASN A 13 -6.24 -50.50 55.45
CA ASN A 13 -4.84 -50.94 55.38
C ASN A 13 -3.71 -49.98 54.95
N HIS A 14 -2.93 -49.60 55.95
CA HIS A 14 -1.49 -49.87 56.06
C HIS A 14 -0.67 -50.11 54.76
N LEU A 15 0.28 -49.21 54.50
CA LEU A 15 1.59 -49.56 53.94
C LEU A 15 2.69 -48.69 54.58
N SER A 16 3.88 -49.28 54.73
CA SER A 16 4.95 -48.77 55.59
C SER A 16 6.07 -48.09 54.81
N LYS A 17 6.64 -47.02 55.39
CA LYS A 17 8.01 -46.51 55.22
C LYS A 17 8.74 -46.80 53.91
N GLU A 18 9.02 -45.73 53.16
CA GLU A 18 10.43 -45.32 52.95
C GLU A 18 10.53 -43.82 52.62
N GLU A 19 10.53 -42.96 53.64
CA GLU A 19 10.93 -41.56 53.44
C GLU A 19 12.45 -41.43 53.55
N SER A 20 13.06 -41.13 52.40
CA SER A 20 14.49 -40.90 52.25
C SER A 20 15.03 -39.86 53.24
N LYS A 21 16.09 -40.22 53.97
CA LYS A 21 16.78 -39.37 54.94
C LYS A 21 17.63 -38.29 54.25
N VAL A 22 16.98 -37.34 53.57
CA VAL A 22 17.68 -36.21 52.93
C VAL A 22 17.94 -35.12 53.97
N GLN A 23 19.11 -35.20 54.59
CA GLN A 23 19.66 -34.10 55.39
C GLN A 23 20.01 -32.91 54.48
N LYS A 24 19.02 -32.05 54.18
CA LYS A 24 19.31 -30.72 53.62
C LYS A 24 19.85 -29.82 54.73
N ALA A 25 21.17 -29.77 54.84
CA ALA A 25 21.86 -28.74 55.60
C ALA A 25 21.43 -27.34 55.15
N THR A 26 21.48 -26.37 56.07
CA THR A 26 21.19 -24.94 55.82
C THR A 26 19.80 -24.62 55.24
N LYS A 27 18.76 -25.02 55.95
CA LYS A 27 17.45 -24.36 55.89
C LYS A 27 17.12 -23.80 57.28
N ASP A 28 17.00 -22.48 57.39
CA ASP A 28 16.62 -21.83 58.65
C ASP A 28 15.26 -22.38 59.10
N SER A 29 15.18 -22.87 60.34
CA SER A 29 14.04 -23.64 60.84
C SER A 29 12.74 -22.83 60.97
N MET A 30 12.82 -21.50 60.93
CA MET A 30 11.71 -20.57 61.16
C MET A 30 11.73 -19.43 60.13
N LYS A 31 11.60 -19.79 58.84
CA LYS A 31 11.79 -18.86 57.72
C LYS A 31 10.53 -18.11 57.25
N THR A 32 9.34 -18.51 57.68
CA THR A 32 8.06 -17.88 57.29
C THR A 32 7.40 -17.13 58.45
N MET A 33 7.38 -17.72 59.65
CA MET A 33 6.97 -17.09 60.90
C MET A 33 8.02 -17.40 61.97
N GLY A 34 8.23 -16.46 62.90
CA GLY A 34 9.22 -16.61 63.99
C GLY A 34 8.77 -17.54 65.13
N PRO A 35 9.58 -17.67 66.20
CA PRO A 35 9.23 -18.48 67.37
C PRO A 35 7.97 -17.93 68.06
N ALA A 36 7.05 -18.82 68.46
CA ALA A 36 5.79 -18.43 69.11
C ALA A 36 5.98 -17.74 70.48
N ASN A 37 7.06 -18.10 71.19
CA ASN A 37 7.57 -17.37 72.34
C ASN A 37 9.07 -17.17 72.16
N VAL A 38 9.56 -15.95 72.38
CA VAL A 38 10.99 -15.61 72.31
C VAL A 38 11.48 -15.33 73.73
N GLU A 39 12.36 -16.20 74.24
CA GLU A 39 13.03 -15.97 75.51
C GLU A 39 13.99 -14.79 75.39
N MET A 40 13.77 -13.74 76.20
CA MET A 40 14.68 -12.59 76.22
C MET A 40 15.98 -12.93 76.95
N PRO A 41 17.15 -12.54 76.43
CA PRO A 41 18.41 -12.80 77.11
C PRO A 41 18.52 -12.00 78.40
N SER A 42 19.01 -12.64 79.48
CA SER A 42 19.30 -11.97 80.75
C SER A 42 20.27 -10.80 80.57
N PRO A 43 20.06 -9.63 81.21
CA PRO A 43 20.84 -8.41 81.01
C PRO A 43 22.33 -8.55 81.29
N ASP A 44 22.74 -9.50 82.15
CA ASP A 44 24.16 -9.77 82.44
C ASP A 44 24.93 -10.33 81.22
N LYS A 45 24.22 -10.89 80.23
CA LYS A 45 24.80 -11.49 79.01
C LYS A 45 24.89 -10.48 77.86
N PHE A 46 25.39 -9.28 78.16
CA PHE A 46 25.59 -8.23 77.15
C PHE A 46 26.68 -8.60 76.13
N LEU A 47 26.51 -8.15 74.88
CA LEU A 47 27.46 -8.37 73.80
C LEU A 47 28.77 -7.59 74.05
N LYS A 48 29.88 -8.32 74.18
CA LYS A 48 31.21 -7.72 74.34
C LYS A 48 31.74 -7.22 72.98
N LYS A 49 32.59 -6.18 73.00
CA LYS A 49 33.22 -5.60 71.80
C LYS A 49 33.94 -6.69 70.99
N HIS A 50 33.86 -6.65 69.66
CA HIS A 50 34.46 -7.61 68.72
C HIS A 50 33.96 -9.08 68.82
N SER A 51 32.94 -9.38 69.64
CA SER A 51 32.45 -10.77 69.85
C SER A 51 31.79 -11.44 68.65
N LYS A 52 31.36 -10.67 67.64
CA LYS A 52 30.73 -11.16 66.40
C LYS A 52 31.63 -11.01 65.16
N GLU A 53 32.86 -10.53 65.33
CA GLU A 53 33.77 -10.33 64.19
C GLU A 53 34.40 -11.67 63.76
N PRO A 54 34.35 -12.03 62.46
CA PRO A 54 34.97 -13.24 61.97
C PRO A 54 36.49 -13.09 62.02
N LYS A 55 37.17 -14.01 62.71
CA LYS A 55 38.64 -14.06 62.72
C LYS A 55 39.13 -14.61 61.39
N LEU A 56 39.73 -13.75 60.57
CA LEU A 56 40.41 -14.13 59.33
C LEU A 56 41.82 -14.64 59.66
N PRO A 57 42.34 -15.66 58.95
CA PRO A 57 43.73 -16.07 59.05
C PRO A 57 44.65 -14.98 58.46
N GLU A 58 45.85 -14.82 59.02
CA GLU A 58 46.86 -13.88 58.51
C GLU A 58 47.41 -14.36 57.16
N GLY A 59 47.37 -13.48 56.17
CA GLY A 59 47.66 -13.83 54.77
C GLY A 59 49.12 -13.63 54.36
N GLU A 60 49.61 -14.53 53.51
CA GLU A 60 50.92 -14.40 52.86
C GLU A 60 50.95 -13.21 51.89
N THR A 61 52.02 -12.41 51.93
CA THR A 61 52.17 -11.24 51.06
C THR A 61 52.64 -11.61 49.66
N CYS A 62 51.75 -11.57 48.67
CA CYS A 62 52.13 -11.65 47.25
C CYS A 62 53.04 -10.47 46.85
N THR A 63 54.35 -10.70 46.78
CA THR A 63 55.31 -9.70 46.30
C THR A 63 55.25 -9.58 44.77
N CYS A 64 54.39 -8.69 44.26
CA CYS A 64 54.36 -8.34 42.84
C CYS A 64 55.65 -7.58 42.44
N THR A 65 56.66 -8.31 41.97
CA THR A 65 57.98 -7.76 41.59
C THR A 65 57.99 -6.97 40.27
N VAL A 66 56.86 -6.93 39.55
CA VAL A 66 56.76 -6.30 38.22
C VAL A 66 56.38 -4.82 38.36
N ARG A 67 57.39 -3.94 38.43
CA ARG A 67 57.18 -2.50 38.19
C ARG A 67 57.00 -2.26 36.69
N LYS A 68 56.01 -1.43 36.32
CA LYS A 68 55.81 -1.00 34.92
C LYS A 68 57.06 -0.26 34.42
N PRO A 69 57.42 -0.36 33.11
CA PRO A 69 58.55 0.37 32.57
C PRO A 69 58.37 1.88 32.74
N PRO A 70 59.47 2.65 32.87
CA PRO A 70 59.41 4.10 32.96
C PRO A 70 58.84 4.71 31.67
N VAL A 71 58.15 5.84 31.80
CA VAL A 71 57.52 6.55 30.67
C VAL A 71 58.62 7.05 29.70
N PRO A 72 58.42 6.92 28.36
CA PRO A 72 59.36 7.45 27.37
C PRO A 72 59.67 8.94 27.58
N LYS A 73 60.91 9.34 27.29
CA LYS A 73 61.36 10.73 27.46
C LYS A 73 60.91 11.59 26.27
N ARG A 74 60.72 12.89 26.49
CA ARG A 74 60.28 13.85 25.45
C ARG A 74 61.19 13.93 24.20
N THR A 75 62.45 13.51 24.32
CA THR A 75 63.43 13.46 23.21
C THR A 75 63.49 12.10 22.51
N ASP A 76 62.70 11.12 22.94
CA ASP A 76 62.67 9.78 22.35
C ASP A 76 61.73 9.78 21.14
N ILE A 77 62.27 9.50 19.95
CA ILE A 77 61.50 9.48 18.69
C ILE A 77 61.02 8.04 18.49
N PRO A 78 59.69 7.78 18.52
CA PRO A 78 59.19 6.42 18.36
C PRO A 78 59.56 5.89 16.96
N PRO A 79 59.89 4.59 16.82
CA PRO A 79 60.17 3.99 15.53
C PRO A 79 58.91 4.05 14.65
N MET A 80 58.89 4.99 13.70
CA MET A 80 57.77 5.15 12.79
C MET A 80 57.74 4.02 11.76
N GLU A 81 56.55 3.42 11.67
CA GLU A 81 55.98 2.66 10.55
C GLU A 81 56.91 1.72 9.77
N ILE A 82 56.72 0.41 10.03
CA ILE A 82 57.05 -0.62 9.05
C ILE A 82 56.10 -0.45 7.85
N HIS A 83 56.54 0.30 6.83
CA HIS A 83 55.81 0.38 5.56
C HIS A 83 55.79 -0.99 4.89
N THR A 84 54.73 -1.76 5.12
CA THR A 84 54.53 -3.06 4.47
C THR A 84 54.18 -2.83 3.00
N LYS A 85 54.97 -3.42 2.09
CA LYS A 85 54.71 -3.45 0.65
C LYS A 85 53.53 -4.37 0.30
N LYS A 86 52.33 -4.04 0.78
CA LYS A 86 51.11 -4.75 0.44
C LYS A 86 50.18 -3.82 -0.33
N ASP A 87 50.05 -4.06 -1.63
CA ASP A 87 49.31 -3.20 -2.53
C ASP A 87 47.80 -3.32 -2.30
N PHE A 88 47.26 -2.46 -1.44
CA PHE A 88 45.82 -2.41 -1.11
C PHE A 88 44.90 -2.12 -2.33
N SER A 89 45.48 -1.67 -3.45
CA SER A 89 44.80 -1.44 -4.73
C SER A 89 44.33 -2.74 -5.39
N GLN A 90 44.93 -3.90 -5.09
CA GLN A 90 44.38 -5.21 -5.45
C GLN A 90 43.51 -5.78 -4.32
N THR A 91 42.47 -5.03 -3.96
CA THR A 91 41.31 -5.64 -3.31
C THR A 91 40.62 -6.55 -4.32
N THR A 92 41.08 -7.80 -4.40
CA THR A 92 40.32 -8.85 -5.07
C THR A 92 38.98 -8.96 -4.35
N VAL A 93 37.94 -8.46 -5.00
CA VAL A 93 36.58 -8.47 -4.47
C VAL A 93 36.09 -9.92 -4.51
N ALA A 94 36.52 -10.70 -3.52
CA ALA A 94 36.04 -12.05 -3.27
C ALA A 94 34.59 -11.95 -2.82
N VAL A 95 33.69 -11.80 -3.79
CA VAL A 95 32.24 -11.79 -3.59
C VAL A 95 31.91 -13.06 -2.78
N PRO A 96 31.34 -12.93 -1.57
CA PRO A 96 31.05 -14.09 -0.74
C PRO A 96 30.10 -15.03 -1.50
N VAL A 97 30.63 -16.17 -1.95
CA VAL A 97 29.84 -17.19 -2.63
C VAL A 97 28.81 -17.70 -1.61
N LYS A 98 27.53 -17.41 -1.87
CA LYS A 98 26.45 -17.88 -1.01
C LYS A 98 26.48 -19.41 -0.98
N PRO A 99 26.54 -20.05 0.20
CA PRO A 99 26.55 -21.50 0.28
C PRO A 99 25.24 -22.06 -0.32
N THR A 100 25.34 -23.18 -1.02
CA THR A 100 24.16 -23.86 -1.58
C THR A 100 23.20 -24.27 -0.46
N PRO A 101 21.89 -24.00 -0.58
CA PRO A 101 20.92 -24.32 0.46
C PRO A 101 20.83 -25.84 0.65
N ALA A 102 21.09 -26.30 1.87
CA ALA A 102 21.10 -27.71 2.23
C ALA A 102 20.44 -27.95 3.59
N SER A 103 19.66 -29.02 3.70
CA SER A 103 19.14 -29.51 4.98
C SER A 103 20.19 -30.38 5.68
N VAL A 104 20.20 -30.36 7.01
CA VAL A 104 21.09 -31.17 7.86
C VAL A 104 20.24 -31.84 8.93
N ASP A 105 20.00 -33.15 8.77
CA ASP A 105 19.11 -33.92 9.63
C ASP A 105 19.87 -34.51 10.84
N SER A 106 21.10 -34.97 10.61
CA SER A 106 21.95 -35.59 11.62
C SER A 106 22.98 -34.64 12.23
N ARG A 107 23.21 -34.72 13.56
CA ARG A 107 24.31 -34.03 14.27
C ARG A 107 25.71 -34.30 13.69
N LYS A 108 25.90 -35.40 12.97
CA LYS A 108 27.16 -35.76 12.30
C LYS A 108 27.34 -35.16 10.90
N GLY A 109 26.34 -34.43 10.38
CA GLY A 109 26.50 -33.59 9.20
C GLY A 109 26.18 -34.25 7.86
N ASP A 110 25.26 -35.22 7.81
CA ASP A 110 24.68 -35.65 6.53
C ASP A 110 23.87 -34.49 5.94
N LYS A 111 24.31 -34.00 4.77
CA LYS A 111 23.73 -32.82 4.10
C LYS A 111 22.93 -33.25 2.87
N GLN A 112 21.66 -32.90 2.83
CA GLN A 112 20.82 -33.06 1.64
C GLN A 112 20.66 -31.72 0.92
N LEU A 113 21.00 -31.66 -0.36
CA LEU A 113 20.85 -30.46 -1.18
C LEU A 113 19.37 -30.18 -1.46
N LEU A 114 18.89 -28.98 -1.11
CA LEU A 114 17.46 -28.65 -1.18
C LEU A 114 16.91 -28.57 -2.61
N GLU A 115 17.76 -28.29 -3.60
CA GLU A 115 17.40 -28.25 -5.02
C GLU A 115 17.00 -29.62 -5.62
N GLN A 116 17.43 -30.71 -4.98
CA GLN A 116 17.23 -32.09 -5.46
C GLN A 116 16.28 -32.91 -4.57
N SER A 117 16.04 -32.49 -3.33
CA SER A 117 15.25 -33.25 -2.35
C SER A 117 13.73 -33.20 -2.56
N GLY A 118 13.24 -32.39 -3.50
CA GLY A 118 11.79 -32.15 -3.69
C GLY A 118 11.14 -31.28 -2.60
N LEU A 119 11.89 -30.86 -1.57
CA LEU A 119 11.41 -29.96 -0.51
C LEU A 119 11.21 -28.51 -1.00
N VAL A 120 11.82 -28.14 -2.13
CA VAL A 120 11.67 -26.83 -2.76
C VAL A 120 10.78 -26.94 -4.01
N PRO A 121 9.64 -26.23 -4.07
CA PRO A 121 8.78 -26.22 -5.25
C PRO A 121 9.49 -25.67 -6.49
N LYS A 122 9.58 -26.49 -7.55
CA LYS A 122 10.09 -26.05 -8.85
C LYS A 122 8.94 -25.46 -9.67
N TYR A 123 8.73 -24.14 -9.54
CA TYR A 123 7.63 -23.43 -10.22
C TYR A 123 7.65 -23.57 -11.75
N VAL A 124 8.81 -23.84 -12.36
CA VAL A 124 8.97 -24.15 -13.80
C VAL A 124 8.23 -25.44 -14.22
N LEU A 125 7.97 -26.35 -13.26
CA LEU A 125 7.27 -27.62 -13.47
C LEU A 125 5.77 -27.54 -13.10
N LYS A 126 5.24 -26.34 -12.85
CA LYS A 126 3.79 -26.14 -12.67
C LYS A 126 3.09 -26.36 -14.02
N GLN A 127 1.90 -26.97 -14.00
CA GLN A 127 1.15 -27.30 -15.23
C GLN A 127 0.83 -26.04 -16.03
N ASP A 128 0.15 -25.09 -15.40
CA ASP A 128 -0.14 -23.76 -15.92
C ASP A 128 1.07 -22.80 -15.73
N TYR A 129 2.26 -23.23 -16.16
CA TYR A 129 3.46 -22.40 -16.29
C TYR A 129 3.55 -21.81 -17.70
N GLY A 130 3.62 -20.48 -17.80
CA GLY A 130 3.55 -19.76 -19.08
C GLY A 130 2.12 -19.46 -19.57
N GLU A 131 1.10 -20.06 -18.96
CA GLU A 131 -0.30 -19.71 -19.22
C GLU A 131 -0.72 -18.40 -18.52
N VAL A 132 -1.63 -17.65 -19.14
CA VAL A 132 -2.21 -16.43 -18.56
C VAL A 132 -3.35 -16.81 -17.61
N PRO A 133 -3.25 -16.51 -16.30
CA PRO A 133 -4.30 -16.84 -15.33
C PRO A 133 -5.68 -16.31 -15.72
N ALA A 134 -6.72 -17.14 -15.51
CA ALA A 134 -8.10 -16.84 -15.91
C ALA A 134 -8.64 -15.49 -15.38
N TYR A 135 -8.18 -15.02 -14.22
CA TYR A 135 -8.60 -13.71 -13.67
C TYR A 135 -8.11 -12.51 -14.50
N LEU A 136 -6.94 -12.62 -15.16
CA LEU A 136 -6.44 -11.59 -16.06
C LEU A 136 -7.20 -11.57 -17.40
N GLN A 137 -7.67 -12.74 -17.84
CA GLN A 137 -8.53 -12.85 -19.02
C GLN A 137 -9.88 -12.17 -18.75
N LYS A 138 -10.53 -12.50 -17.62
CA LYS A 138 -11.77 -11.85 -17.16
C LYS A 138 -11.65 -10.33 -17.03
N ARG A 139 -10.58 -9.83 -16.39
CA ARG A 139 -10.32 -8.40 -16.28
C ARG A 139 -10.21 -7.74 -17.66
N ARG A 140 -9.51 -8.36 -18.62
CA ARG A 140 -9.40 -7.83 -19.98
C ARG A 140 -10.76 -7.76 -20.67
N GLU A 141 -11.60 -8.79 -20.51
CA GLU A 141 -12.97 -8.77 -21.06
C GLU A 141 -13.86 -7.70 -20.41
N GLU A 142 -13.68 -7.42 -19.12
CA GLU A 142 -14.37 -6.32 -18.42
C GLU A 142 -13.88 -4.95 -18.95
N GLU A 143 -12.57 -4.80 -19.17
CA GLU A 143 -11.96 -3.61 -19.77
C GLU A 143 -12.43 -3.39 -21.22
N THR A 144 -12.54 -4.43 -22.06
CA THR A 144 -13.06 -4.28 -23.42
C THR A 144 -14.56 -3.97 -23.44
N LYS A 145 -15.37 -4.65 -22.62
CA LYS A 145 -16.81 -4.36 -22.52
C LYS A 145 -17.09 -2.92 -22.08
N THR A 146 -16.36 -2.42 -21.07
CA THR A 146 -16.51 -1.03 -20.61
C THR A 146 -16.05 0.00 -21.64
N GLN A 147 -15.03 -0.31 -22.45
CA GLN A 147 -14.64 0.50 -23.61
C GLN A 147 -15.73 0.51 -24.69
N GLU A 148 -16.23 -0.65 -25.09
CA GLU A 148 -17.31 -0.80 -26.08
C GLU A 148 -18.60 -0.07 -25.66
N GLU A 149 -18.99 -0.17 -24.39
CA GLU A 149 -20.14 0.55 -23.83
C GLU A 149 -19.95 2.07 -23.86
N TYR A 150 -18.76 2.56 -23.51
CA TYR A 150 -18.43 3.99 -23.59
C TYR A 150 -18.41 4.49 -25.03
N GLU A 151 -17.78 3.75 -25.95
CA GLU A 151 -17.76 4.10 -27.38
C GLU A 151 -19.16 4.13 -27.97
N ARG A 152 -20.02 3.15 -27.62
CA ARG A 152 -21.44 3.14 -28.01
C ARG A 152 -22.18 4.37 -27.49
N PHE A 153 -22.01 4.72 -26.22
CA PHE A 153 -22.65 5.91 -25.64
C PHE A 153 -22.22 7.20 -26.37
N ILE A 154 -20.92 7.35 -26.64
CA ILE A 154 -20.37 8.49 -27.40
C ILE A 154 -20.88 8.48 -28.85
N ALA A 155 -21.04 7.32 -29.49
CA ALA A 155 -21.61 7.22 -30.83
C ALA A 155 -23.09 7.62 -30.85
N GLU A 156 -23.89 7.20 -29.87
CA GLU A 156 -25.29 7.59 -29.73
C GLU A 156 -25.44 9.10 -29.48
N GLN A 157 -24.65 9.67 -28.57
CA GLN A 157 -24.62 11.13 -28.36
C GLN A 157 -24.25 11.87 -29.65
N LYS A 158 -23.23 11.41 -30.39
CA LYS A 158 -22.87 11.98 -31.70
C LYS A 158 -23.99 11.85 -32.73
N GLU A 159 -24.80 10.79 -32.72
CA GLU A 159 -25.92 10.61 -33.65
C GLU A 159 -27.15 11.46 -33.29
N GLN A 160 -27.33 11.76 -32.00
CA GLN A 160 -28.33 12.72 -31.51
C GLN A 160 -27.91 14.17 -31.82
N GLU A 161 -26.63 14.52 -31.59
CA GLU A 161 -26.05 15.82 -31.95
C GLU A 161 -25.81 16.02 -33.46
N ALA A 162 -25.84 14.93 -34.26
CA ALA A 162 -25.64 14.96 -35.71
C ALA A 162 -26.78 15.68 -36.42
N LYS A 163 -26.67 17.01 -36.47
CA LYS A 163 -27.49 17.89 -37.31
C LYS A 163 -27.46 17.36 -38.75
N LYS A 164 -28.64 17.14 -39.32
CA LYS A 164 -28.79 16.61 -40.67
C LYS A 164 -28.26 17.64 -41.68
N ARG A 165 -27.39 17.21 -42.60
CA ARG A 165 -27.01 18.06 -43.75
C ARG A 165 -28.25 18.28 -44.63
N LEU A 166 -28.50 19.53 -44.99
CA LEU A 166 -29.59 19.91 -45.88
C LEU A 166 -29.22 19.44 -47.30
N SER A 167 -30.11 18.70 -47.96
CA SER A 167 -29.82 18.15 -49.30
C SER A 167 -29.74 19.26 -50.34
N GLU A 168 -28.95 19.09 -51.39
CA GLU A 168 -28.86 20.09 -52.47
C GLU A 168 -30.22 20.31 -53.15
N GLU A 169 -31.05 19.27 -53.26
CA GLU A 169 -32.42 19.36 -53.77
C GLU A 169 -33.32 20.21 -52.86
N GLU A 170 -33.23 20.00 -51.53
CA GLU A 170 -33.95 20.79 -50.52
C GLU A 170 -33.50 22.26 -50.57
N ARG A 171 -32.18 22.50 -50.68
CA ARG A 171 -31.57 23.83 -50.78
C ARG A 171 -32.09 24.58 -52.01
N GLN A 172 -32.07 23.94 -53.18
CA GLN A 172 -32.58 24.54 -54.42
C GLN A 172 -34.09 24.78 -54.37
N SER A 173 -34.86 23.91 -53.71
CA SER A 173 -36.29 24.13 -53.47
C SER A 173 -36.53 25.37 -52.61
N ILE A 174 -35.79 25.51 -51.50
CA ILE A 174 -35.84 26.70 -50.63
C ILE A 174 -35.46 27.96 -51.39
N LEU A 175 -34.34 27.96 -52.14
CA LEU A 175 -33.90 29.10 -52.94
C LEU A 175 -34.93 29.52 -53.99
N LYS A 176 -35.57 28.57 -54.69
CA LYS A 176 -36.67 28.84 -55.62
C LYS A 176 -37.88 29.46 -54.91
N GLY A 177 -38.22 28.97 -53.71
CA GLY A 177 -39.27 29.53 -52.86
C GLY A 177 -38.99 30.95 -52.40
N LEU A 178 -37.77 31.23 -51.93
CA LEU A 178 -37.31 32.57 -51.52
C LEU A 178 -37.36 33.56 -52.69
N LYS A 179 -36.81 33.20 -53.85
CA LYS A 179 -36.84 34.04 -55.06
C LYS A 179 -38.26 34.34 -55.53
N LYS A 180 -39.14 33.33 -55.59
CA LYS A 180 -40.57 33.53 -55.91
C LYS A 180 -41.28 34.47 -54.92
N ARG A 181 -40.92 34.44 -53.63
CA ARG A 181 -41.47 35.34 -52.62
C ARG A 181 -40.92 36.77 -52.72
N TRP A 182 -39.64 36.91 -53.08
CA TRP A 182 -39.04 38.22 -53.39
C TRP A 182 -39.72 38.83 -54.62
N ASP A 183 -39.91 38.06 -55.71
CA ASP A 183 -40.64 38.51 -56.91
C ASP A 183 -42.05 39.02 -56.59
N HIS A 184 -42.75 38.36 -55.67
CA HIS A 184 -44.08 38.76 -55.24
C HIS A 184 -44.08 40.12 -54.52
N PHE A 185 -43.23 40.30 -53.50
CA PHE A 185 -43.12 41.60 -52.81
C PHE A 185 -42.55 42.69 -53.72
N HIS A 186 -41.64 42.35 -54.64
CA HIS A 186 -41.11 43.30 -55.61
C HIS A 186 -42.20 43.80 -56.57
N ARG A 187 -43.11 42.92 -57.02
CA ARG A 187 -44.31 43.33 -57.78
C ARG A 187 -45.25 44.21 -56.97
N GLU A 188 -45.52 43.88 -55.70
CA GLU A 188 -46.34 44.73 -54.83
C GLU A 188 -45.70 46.12 -54.65
N TYR A 189 -44.38 46.17 -54.47
CA TYR A 189 -43.60 47.41 -54.37
C TYR A 189 -43.65 48.22 -55.68
N GLN A 190 -43.54 47.57 -56.84
CA GLN A 190 -43.68 48.22 -58.17
C GLN A 190 -45.10 48.77 -58.40
N CYS A 191 -46.13 48.12 -57.84
CA CYS A 191 -47.53 48.56 -57.90
C CYS A 191 -47.87 49.70 -56.93
N LEU A 192 -46.92 50.21 -56.13
CA LEU A 192 -47.17 51.33 -55.23
C LEU A 192 -47.48 52.62 -56.01
N PRO A 193 -48.42 53.45 -55.53
CA PRO A 193 -48.72 54.73 -56.16
C PRO A 193 -47.54 55.70 -56.02
N LEU A 194 -47.27 56.50 -57.06
CA LEU A 194 -46.19 57.50 -57.08
C LEU A 194 -46.23 58.48 -55.88
N ILE A 195 -47.43 58.78 -55.37
CA ILE A 195 -47.66 59.70 -54.25
C ILE A 195 -47.94 58.90 -52.96
N ILE A 196 -46.94 58.92 -52.06
CA ILE A 196 -46.88 58.14 -50.81
C ILE A 196 -46.84 59.11 -49.61
N ASP A 197 -47.79 60.04 -49.53
CA ASP A 197 -47.75 61.11 -48.52
C ASP A 197 -48.24 60.67 -47.13
N THR A 198 -49.26 59.80 -47.08
CA THR A 198 -49.88 59.37 -45.83
C THR A 198 -49.00 58.38 -45.06
N PHE A 199 -49.01 58.48 -43.73
CA PHE A 199 -48.20 57.62 -42.85
C PHE A 199 -48.42 56.13 -43.11
N SER A 200 -49.66 55.68 -43.33
CA SER A 200 -49.97 54.28 -43.63
C SER A 200 -49.34 53.79 -44.93
N LYS A 201 -49.31 54.62 -45.98
CA LYS A 201 -48.63 54.28 -47.25
C LYS A 201 -47.11 54.21 -47.06
N LYS A 202 -46.53 55.16 -46.31
CA LYS A 202 -45.09 55.16 -45.97
C LYS A 202 -44.69 53.93 -45.16
N ALA A 203 -45.50 53.55 -44.17
CA ALA A 203 -45.28 52.36 -43.36
C ALA A 203 -45.41 51.06 -44.17
N HIS A 204 -46.39 50.98 -45.09
CA HIS A 204 -46.52 49.83 -46.00
C HIS A 204 -45.31 49.69 -46.94
N LYS A 205 -44.86 50.79 -47.56
CA LYS A 205 -43.62 50.81 -48.35
C LYS A 205 -42.42 50.31 -47.53
N LYS A 206 -42.21 50.88 -46.34
CA LYS A 206 -41.10 50.49 -45.44
C LYS A 206 -41.12 49.00 -45.11
N ARG A 207 -42.31 48.44 -44.83
CA ARG A 207 -42.49 46.99 -44.58
C ARG A 207 -42.11 46.13 -45.79
N LEU A 208 -42.43 46.57 -47.01
CA LEU A 208 -42.01 45.86 -48.24
C LEU A 208 -40.49 45.91 -48.41
N GLU A 209 -39.86 47.07 -48.20
CA GLU A 209 -38.40 47.23 -48.26
C GLU A 209 -37.68 46.38 -47.21
N GLU A 210 -38.16 46.36 -45.97
CA GLU A 210 -37.64 45.50 -44.88
C GLU A 210 -37.78 44.01 -45.22
N ALA A 211 -38.93 43.60 -45.77
CA ALA A 211 -39.18 42.21 -46.17
C ALA A 211 -38.31 41.77 -47.36
N MET A 212 -38.12 42.64 -48.36
CA MET A 212 -37.20 42.38 -49.48
C MET A 212 -35.75 42.26 -49.00
N SER A 213 -35.28 43.20 -48.17
CA SER A 213 -33.92 43.19 -47.62
C SER A 213 -33.65 41.96 -46.75
N GLN A 214 -34.64 41.44 -46.03
CA GLN A 214 -34.51 40.17 -45.31
C GLN A 214 -34.37 38.99 -46.28
N LEU A 215 -35.21 38.90 -47.31
CA LEU A 215 -35.12 37.84 -48.31
C LEU A 215 -33.80 37.87 -49.09
N GLU A 216 -33.24 39.05 -49.37
CA GLU A 216 -31.94 39.21 -50.00
C GLU A 216 -30.80 38.65 -49.13
N LYS A 217 -30.83 38.90 -47.80
CA LYS A 217 -29.89 38.32 -46.84
C LYS A 217 -30.03 36.80 -46.77
N ASP A 218 -31.27 36.30 -46.72
CA ASP A 218 -31.57 34.87 -46.65
C ASP A 218 -31.10 34.16 -47.94
N ILE A 219 -31.40 34.72 -49.12
CA ILE A 219 -30.92 34.22 -50.42
C ILE A 219 -29.39 34.23 -50.47
N SER A 220 -28.76 35.34 -50.08
CA SER A 220 -27.29 35.45 -50.04
C SER A 220 -26.67 34.38 -49.15
N TYR A 221 -27.21 34.16 -47.94
CA TYR A 221 -26.78 33.08 -47.04
C TYR A 221 -26.88 31.70 -47.69
N PHE A 222 -28.01 31.40 -48.33
CA PHE A 222 -28.22 30.15 -49.07
C PHE A 222 -27.46 30.07 -50.41
N GLU A 223 -26.78 31.13 -50.86
CA GLU A 223 -25.88 31.09 -52.02
C GLU A 223 -24.41 31.00 -51.59
N THR A 224 -24.00 31.65 -50.50
CA THR A 224 -22.61 31.63 -50.00
C THR A 224 -22.21 30.30 -49.35
N TYR A 225 -23.10 29.67 -48.57
CA TYR A 225 -22.75 28.49 -47.77
C TYR A 225 -23.12 27.19 -48.47
N THR A 226 -22.16 26.47 -49.07
CA THR A 226 -22.42 25.19 -49.77
C THR A 226 -22.95 24.10 -48.83
N ILE A 227 -22.52 24.07 -47.57
CA ILE A 227 -22.94 23.07 -46.58
C ILE A 227 -23.73 23.76 -45.46
N ILE A 228 -25.00 23.41 -45.32
CA ILE A 228 -25.90 23.92 -44.28
C ILE A 228 -26.42 22.73 -43.48
N TYR A 229 -26.43 22.87 -42.16
CA TYR A 229 -26.90 21.85 -41.22
C TYR A 229 -28.24 22.29 -40.61
N LYS A 230 -29.26 21.43 -40.68
CA LYS A 230 -30.53 21.60 -39.99
C LYS A 230 -30.61 20.69 -38.76
N PRO A 231 -31.33 21.07 -37.69
CA PRO A 231 -31.62 20.13 -36.60
C PRO A 231 -32.32 18.86 -37.15
N LYS A 232 -32.20 17.75 -36.42
CA LYS A 232 -32.97 16.53 -36.65
C LYS A 232 -34.39 16.81 -36.13
N ASP A 233 -35.39 16.68 -37.01
CA ASP A 233 -36.81 16.89 -36.71
C ASP A 233 -37.34 15.87 -35.68
#